data_AF-A0A7S1CSL0-F1
#
_entry.id   AF-A0A7S1CSL0-F1
#
_cell.length_a   1.000
_cell.length_b   1.000
_cell.length_c   1.000
_cell.angle_alpha   90.00
_cell.angle_beta   90.00
_cell.angle_gamma   90.00
#
_symmetry.space_group_name_H-M   'P 1'
#
loop_
_entity.id
_entity.type
_entity.pdbx_description
1 polymer ?
#
loop_
_entity_poly.entity_id
_entity_poly.type
_entity_poly.pdbx_seq_one_letter_code
_entity_poly.pdbx_strand_id
1 'polypeptide(L)'
;MDVETNRQRAMERRDFDYYEARARGVILAGITSCENNAEILRRLRDQDTYLLDISITDDDIADDEDDNDWFTIGEGDDLGWLGYFIGKSKYLEELFIFSWEGVEHIE
;
A
#
# COMPACT_ATOMS: atom_id res chain seq x y z
N MET A 1 12.65 -35.30 8.01
CA MET A 1 12.36 -33.91 7.63
C MET A 1 10.87 -33.73 7.77
N ASP A 2 10.47 -32.81 8.64
CA ASP A 2 9.10 -32.74 9.17
C ASP A 2 8.17 -31.90 8.28
N VAL A 3 6.94 -32.37 8.10
CA VAL A 3 5.90 -31.72 7.28
C VAL A 3 5.54 -30.34 7.86
N GLU A 4 5.68 -30.19 9.18
CA GLU A 4 5.47 -28.94 9.91
C GLU A 4 6.48 -27.84 9.51
N THR A 5 7.73 -28.23 9.22
CA THR A 5 8.79 -27.27 8.83
C THR A 5 8.57 -26.68 7.43
N ASN A 6 7.86 -27.40 6.55
CA ASN A 6 7.47 -26.90 5.23
C ASN A 6 6.25 -25.97 5.29
N ARG A 7 5.42 -26.07 6.34
CA ARG A 7 4.21 -25.26 6.51
C ARG A 7 4.52 -23.87 7.07
N GLN A 8 5.60 -23.73 7.83
CA GLN A 8 6.02 -22.48 8.48
C GLN A 8 7.01 -21.62 7.65
N ARG A 9 7.38 -22.02 6.42
CA ARG A 9 8.38 -21.29 5.59
C ARG A 9 7.95 -20.96 4.17
N ALA A 10 6.68 -21.10 3.84
CA ALA A 10 6.11 -20.50 2.65
C ALA A 10 5.30 -19.26 3.08
N MET A 11 5.98 -18.15 3.35
CA MET A 11 5.45 -16.92 2.75
C MET A 11 5.45 -17.25 1.26
N GLU A 12 4.29 -17.60 0.68
CA GLU A 12 4.17 -17.78 -0.76
C GLU A 12 4.89 -16.58 -1.39
N ARG A 13 5.97 -16.83 -2.15
CA ARG A 13 6.64 -15.73 -2.83
C ARG A 13 5.60 -15.09 -3.73
N ARG A 14 5.14 -13.90 -3.35
CA ARG A 14 4.29 -13.07 -4.16
C ARG A 14 5.19 -12.39 -5.18
N ASP A 15 5.48 -13.12 -6.24
CA ASP A 15 6.18 -12.59 -7.40
C ASP A 15 5.22 -11.76 -8.26
N PHE A 16 5.74 -11.23 -9.37
CA PHE A 16 4.96 -10.42 -10.28
C PHE A 16 3.71 -11.17 -10.81
N ASP A 17 3.85 -12.45 -11.17
CA ASP A 17 2.76 -13.26 -11.73
C ASP A 17 1.64 -13.50 -10.70
N TYR A 18 2.00 -13.65 -9.40
CA TYR A 18 1.03 -13.71 -8.33
C TYR A 18 0.09 -12.50 -8.32
N TYR A 19 0.66 -11.30 -8.40
CA TYR A 19 -0.09 -10.05 -8.38
C TYR A 19 -0.86 -9.85 -9.70
N GLU A 20 -0.23 -10.04 -10.86
CA GLU A 20 -0.84 -9.85 -12.17
C GLU A 20 -2.10 -10.69 -12.34
N ALA A 21 -2.06 -11.96 -11.90
CA ALA A 21 -3.21 -12.86 -11.98
C ALA A 21 -4.41 -12.43 -11.11
N ARG A 22 -4.18 -11.62 -10.07
CA ARG A 22 -5.18 -11.28 -9.04
C ARG A 22 -5.60 -9.82 -9.04
N ALA A 23 -4.78 -8.93 -9.59
CA ALA A 23 -4.90 -7.47 -9.53
C ALA A 23 -6.30 -6.95 -9.89
N ARG A 24 -6.92 -7.55 -10.92
CA ARG A 24 -8.25 -7.11 -11.39
C ARG A 24 -9.39 -7.42 -10.41
N GLY A 25 -9.26 -8.49 -9.61
CA GLY A 25 -10.32 -9.01 -8.76
C GLY A 25 -10.01 -8.98 -7.26
N VAL A 26 -8.86 -8.43 -6.87
CA VAL A 26 -8.49 -8.35 -5.46
C VAL A 26 -9.46 -7.44 -4.69
N ILE A 27 -9.85 -7.89 -3.50
CA ILE A 27 -10.77 -7.17 -2.62
C ILE A 27 -9.93 -6.19 -1.80
N LEU A 28 -10.10 -4.88 -2.03
CA LEU A 28 -9.29 -3.84 -1.39
C LEU A 28 -9.45 -3.80 0.14
N ALA A 29 -10.63 -4.16 0.65
CA ALA A 29 -10.87 -4.29 2.10
C ALA A 29 -10.07 -5.44 2.76
N GLY A 30 -9.46 -6.34 1.96
CA GLY A 30 -8.51 -7.35 2.43
C GLY A 30 -7.04 -6.91 2.30
N ILE A 31 -6.79 -5.72 1.74
CA ILE A 31 -5.46 -5.10 1.62
C ILE A 31 -5.26 -4.05 2.70
N THR A 32 -6.31 -3.29 3.03
CA THR A 32 -6.28 -2.24 4.04
C THR A 32 -7.65 -2.07 4.70
N SER A 33 -7.65 -1.66 5.97
CA SER A 33 -8.86 -1.28 6.70
C SER A 33 -9.21 0.21 6.57
N CYS A 34 -8.32 1.04 6.03
CA CYS A 34 -8.55 2.46 5.83
C CYS A 34 -9.33 2.71 4.52
N GLU A 35 -10.45 3.44 4.61
CA GLU A 35 -11.30 3.73 3.45
C GLU A 35 -10.57 4.60 2.42
N ASN A 36 -9.79 5.59 2.87
CA ASN A 36 -8.98 6.44 2.00
C ASN A 36 -7.91 5.63 1.25
N ASN A 37 -7.16 4.78 1.96
CA ASN A 37 -6.19 3.87 1.34
C ASN A 37 -6.85 2.97 0.28
N ALA A 38 -8.06 2.46 0.58
CA ALA A 38 -8.82 1.65 -0.37
C ALA A 38 -9.28 2.45 -1.60
N GLU A 39 -9.52 3.76 -1.49
CA GLU A 39 -9.77 4.65 -2.62
C GLU A 39 -8.51 4.82 -3.49
N ILE A 40 -7.38 5.14 -2.87
CA ILE A 40 -6.08 5.31 -3.57
C ILE A 40 -5.72 4.03 -4.33
N LEU A 41 -5.84 2.85 -3.70
CA LEU A 41 -5.58 1.56 -4.35
C LEU A 41 -6.51 1.32 -5.54
N ARG A 42 -7.76 1.78 -5.46
CA ARG A 42 -8.72 1.67 -6.56
C ARG A 42 -8.32 2.57 -7.72
N ARG A 43 -7.98 3.83 -7.45
CA ARG A 43 -7.52 4.80 -8.45
C ARG A 43 -6.26 4.31 -9.16
N LEU A 44 -5.27 3.79 -8.42
CA LEU A 44 -4.08 3.16 -9.01
C LEU A 44 -4.42 1.93 -9.89
N ARG A 45 -5.26 1.01 -9.39
CA ARG A 45 -5.66 -0.20 -10.13
C ARG A 45 -6.37 0.15 -11.43
N ASP A 46 -7.26 1.14 -11.38
CA ASP A 46 -8.10 1.55 -12.50
C ASP A 46 -7.40 2.56 -13.42
N GLN A 47 -6.12 2.85 -13.15
CA GLN A 47 -5.25 3.74 -13.93
C GLN A 47 -5.82 5.16 -14.06
N ASP A 48 -6.23 5.72 -12.92
CA ASP A 48 -6.71 7.10 -12.84
C ASP A 48 -5.64 8.08 -13.34
N THR A 49 -6.02 8.89 -14.32
CA THR A 49 -5.14 9.89 -14.95
C THR A 49 -4.94 11.14 -14.10
N TYR A 50 -5.73 11.32 -13.04
CA TYR A 50 -5.64 12.46 -12.13
C TYR A 50 -4.81 12.16 -10.88
N LEU A 51 -4.44 10.89 -10.66
CA LEU A 51 -3.57 10.48 -9.56
C LEU A 51 -2.10 10.56 -10.00
N LEU A 52 -1.53 11.76 -9.88
CA LEU A 52 -0.17 12.07 -10.35
C LEU A 52 0.88 11.89 -9.25
N ASP A 53 0.48 12.04 -8.00
CA ASP A 53 1.35 11.91 -6.84
C ASP A 53 0.66 11.11 -5.72
N ILE A 54 1.47 10.43 -4.90
CA ILE A 54 1.04 9.75 -3.68
C ILE A 54 2.05 10.07 -2.59
N SER A 55 1.53 10.33 -1.39
CA SER A 55 2.33 10.49 -0.18
C SER A 55 2.06 9.33 0.77
N ILE A 56 3.10 8.59 1.15
CA ILE A 56 3.01 7.49 2.12
C ILE A 56 3.48 8.00 3.49
N THR A 57 2.71 7.71 4.54
CA THR A 57 3.01 8.10 5.92
C THR A 57 2.67 6.97 6.89
N ASP A 58 3.30 6.94 8.06
CA ASP A 58 2.93 6.08 9.20
C ASP A 58 2.17 6.84 10.30
N ASP A 59 1.90 8.14 10.08
CA ASP A 59 1.15 8.98 10.99
C ASP A 59 -0.34 9.02 10.63
N ASP A 60 -1.20 9.06 11.65
CA ASP A 60 -2.64 9.30 11.49
C ASP A 60 -2.82 10.79 11.15
N ILE A 61 -2.56 11.14 9.90
CA ILE A 61 -2.86 12.46 9.34
C ILE A 61 -4.39 12.52 9.17
N ALA A 62 -5.07 12.75 10.29
CA ALA A 62 -6.51 12.86 10.35
C ALA A 62 -6.97 14.07 9.53
N ASP A 63 -7.66 13.80 8.42
CA ASP A 63 -8.58 14.73 7.74
C ASP A 63 -8.02 16.15 7.51
N ASP A 64 -6.79 16.29 7.04
CA ASP A 64 -6.42 17.56 6.44
C ASP A 64 -7.22 17.67 5.13
N GLU A 65 -8.14 18.64 5.08
CA GLU A 65 -9.09 18.94 4.00
C GLU A 65 -8.47 19.19 2.60
N ASP A 66 -7.17 18.97 2.45
CA ASP A 66 -6.47 19.00 1.17
C ASP A 66 -6.60 17.64 0.49
N ASP A 67 -6.93 17.69 -0.80
CA ASP A 67 -7.03 16.61 -1.79
C ASP A 67 -5.73 15.77 -1.98
N ASN A 68 -4.84 15.76 -0.99
CA ASN A 68 -3.57 15.06 -1.06
C ASN A 68 -3.81 13.55 -0.93
N ASP A 69 -3.30 12.81 -1.91
CA ASP A 69 -3.38 11.35 -2.00
C ASP A 69 -2.47 10.65 -0.97
N TRP A 70 -2.83 10.80 0.31
CA TRP A 70 -2.15 10.26 1.48
C TRP A 70 -2.51 8.80 1.74
N PHE A 71 -1.52 7.92 1.65
CA PHE A 71 -1.62 6.53 2.07
C PHE A 71 -1.03 6.37 3.48
N THR A 72 -1.88 6.20 4.49
CA THR A 72 -1.47 6.00 5.89
C THR A 72 -1.28 4.54 6.20
N ILE A 73 -0.07 4.11 6.52
CA ILE A 73 0.27 2.71 6.79
C ILE A 73 -0.35 2.28 8.13
N GLY A 74 -1.34 1.39 8.07
CA GLY A 74 -1.94 0.77 9.24
C GLY A 74 -1.38 -0.62 9.57
N GLU A 75 -1.62 -1.09 10.81
CA GLU A 75 -1.34 -2.49 11.17
C GLU A 75 -2.16 -3.44 10.29
N GLY A 76 -1.47 -4.41 9.67
CA GLY A 76 -2.11 -5.41 8.81
C GLY A 76 -2.28 -4.98 7.35
N ASP A 77 -1.91 -3.75 6.99
CA ASP A 77 -1.92 -3.30 5.60
C ASP A 77 -0.92 -4.08 4.74
N ASP A 78 -1.35 -4.42 3.52
CA ASP A 78 -0.56 -5.20 2.59
C ASP A 78 0.18 -4.31 1.57
N LEU A 79 1.33 -3.80 2.00
CA LEU A 79 2.19 -2.92 1.19
C LEU A 79 2.71 -3.58 -0.09
N GLY A 80 2.65 -4.92 -0.20
CA GLY A 80 2.98 -5.62 -1.44
C GLY A 80 2.02 -5.27 -2.58
N TRP A 81 0.73 -5.14 -2.28
CA TRP A 81 -0.27 -4.69 -3.24
C TRP A 81 -0.13 -3.21 -3.61
N LEU A 82 0.17 -2.36 -2.61
CA LEU A 82 0.48 -0.95 -2.87
C LEU A 82 1.65 -0.82 -3.85
N GLY A 83 2.77 -1.48 -3.56
CA GLY A 83 3.95 -1.47 -4.42
C GLY A 83 3.68 -2.01 -5.83
N TYR A 84 2.87 -3.06 -5.95
CA TYR A 84 2.47 -3.58 -7.26
C TYR A 84 1.63 -2.56 -8.04
N PHE A 85 0.62 -1.93 -7.44
CA PHE A 85 -0.24 -0.98 -8.13
C PHE A 85 0.51 0.30 -8.53
N ILE A 86 1.39 0.81 -7.66
CA ILE A 86 2.32 1.90 -7.99
C ILE A 86 3.17 1.52 -9.21
N GLY A 87 3.81 0.34 -9.17
CA GLY A 87 4.66 -0.13 -10.27
C GLY A 87 3.94 -0.39 -11.60
N LYS A 88 2.60 -0.50 -11.58
CA LYS A 88 1.76 -0.65 -12.78
C LYS A 88 1.15 0.67 -13.25
N SER A 89 1.16 1.72 -12.45
CA SER A 89 0.63 3.02 -12.84
C SER A 89 1.44 3.63 -13.97
N LYS A 90 0.75 4.13 -14.99
CA LYS A 90 1.35 4.88 -16.10
C LYS A 90 1.34 6.40 -15.88
N TYR A 91 0.57 6.85 -14.89
CA TYR A 91 0.26 8.26 -14.66
C TYR A 91 0.84 8.79 -13.35
N LEU A 92 1.23 7.90 -12.42
CA LEU A 92 1.91 8.32 -11.21
C LEU A 92 3.30 8.83 -11.58
N GLU A 93 3.56 10.09 -11.29
CA GLU A 93 4.80 10.80 -11.58
C GLU A 93 5.67 10.89 -10.32
N GLU A 94 5.06 11.10 -9.15
CA GLU A 94 5.76 11.37 -7.91
C GLU A 94 5.33 10.42 -6.77
N LEU A 95 6.30 10.04 -5.94
CA LEU A 95 6.09 9.25 -4.73
C LEU A 95 6.86 9.90 -3.59
N PHE A 96 6.15 10.35 -2.57
CA PHE A 96 6.71 10.88 -1.34
C PHE A 96 6.57 9.86 -0.23
N ILE A 97 7.63 9.67 0.56
CA ILE A 97 7.60 8.79 1.73
C ILE A 97 8.02 9.64 2.91
N PHE A 98 7.08 9.85 3.82
CA PHE A 98 7.27 10.54 5.07
C PHE A 98 7.37 9.49 6.17
N SER A 99 8.43 9.54 6.96
CA SER A 99 8.54 8.81 8.21
C SER A 99 8.87 9.82 9.29
N TRP A 100 8.12 9.83 10.37
CA TRP A 100 8.50 10.65 11.51
C TRP A 100 9.61 9.94 12.29
N GLU A 101 10.86 10.34 12.06
CA GLU A 101 11.87 10.19 13.12
C GLU A 101 11.47 11.17 14.23
N GLY A 102 10.69 10.69 15.19
CA GLY A 102 10.42 11.41 16.42
C GLY A 102 11.76 11.82 17.03
N VAL A 103 11.96 13.13 17.17
CA VAL A 103 13.02 13.69 18.00
C VAL A 103 12.90 13.00 19.37
N GLU A 104 13.89 12.19 19.74
CA GLU A 104 13.97 11.65 21.09
C GLU A 104 13.89 12.83 22.06
N HIS A 105 12.80 12.92 22.82
CA HIS A 105 12.75 13.74 24.01
C HIS A 105 13.75 13.15 25.00
N ILE A 106 14.98 13.66 24.96
CA ILE A 106 15.97 13.42 26.01
C ILE A 106 15.51 14.26 27.21
N GLU A 107 14.97 13.60 28.25
CA GLU A 107 14.77 14.19 29.57
C GLU A 107 16.10 14.49 30.28
#